data_AF-A0A433Q1L4-F1
#
_entry.id   AF-A0A433Q1L4-F1
#
_cell.length_a   1.000
_cell.length_b   1.000
_cell.length_c   1.000
_cell.angle_alpha   90.00
_cell.angle_beta   90.00
_cell.angle_gamma   90.00
#
_symmetry.space_group_name_H-M   'P 1'
#
loop_
_entity.id
_entity.type
_entity.pdbx_description
1 polymer ?
#
loop_
_entity_poly.entity_id
_entity_poly.type
_entity_poly.pdbx_seq_one_letter_code
_entity_poly.pdbx_strand_id
1 'polypeptide(L)'
;MPQKVELEKGCDILAATPGRLGDFIGKGKISLERIKYLVLDEADRMLDMGFEDEIRKIVEKSGMPDSNKRQTQMFSATFPRTIRKLARDFLKEQHLFLKVGRVGGTTTDIIIFIEEREKRERLTELLLSQPPSRTLIFVETKRGADTLDQFLYDNHFPSTSIHGDRNQEEREDALLAFKNGKCPILVATAVAARGLDVRNVMHVINFDLCNDIDEYGLATSFYNDKNAIIAPDLTKLLIECKQEIPDFLENYRTTEL
;
A
#
# COMPACT_ATOMS: atom_id res chain seq x y z
N MET A 1 -9.89 19.19 22.02
CA MET A 1 -9.09 18.32 21.13
C MET A 1 -7.62 18.69 21.26
N PRO A 2 -6.74 17.76 21.65
CA PRO A 2 -5.32 18.04 21.93
C PRO A 2 -4.56 18.62 20.72
N GLN A 3 -4.86 18.18 19.50
CA GLN A 3 -4.22 18.70 18.26
C GLN A 3 -4.38 20.21 18.06
N LYS A 4 -5.54 20.78 18.45
CA LYS A 4 -5.80 22.22 18.31
C LYS A 4 -4.91 23.04 19.26
N VAL A 5 -4.72 22.53 20.48
CA VAL A 5 -3.92 23.20 21.52
C VAL A 5 -2.44 23.23 21.12
N GLU A 6 -1.94 22.17 20.48
CA GLU A 6 -0.57 22.16 19.95
C GLU A 6 -0.40 23.16 18.79
N LEU A 7 -1.35 23.22 17.84
CA LEU A 7 -1.30 24.18 16.73
C LEU A 7 -1.32 25.64 17.19
N GLU A 8 -2.04 25.95 18.27
CA GLU A 8 -2.13 27.29 18.84
C GLU A 8 -0.80 27.78 19.46
N LYS A 9 0.16 26.88 19.73
CA LYS A 9 1.51 27.25 20.19
C LYS A 9 2.42 27.77 19.06
N GLY A 10 1.97 27.68 17.81
CA GLY A 10 2.78 27.93 16.63
C GLY A 10 3.35 26.63 16.04
N CYS A 11 3.45 26.59 14.71
CA CYS A 11 3.88 25.41 13.96
C CYS A 11 4.62 25.84 12.70
N ASP A 12 5.94 25.62 12.68
CA ASP A 12 6.78 25.92 11.51
C ASP A 12 6.82 24.76 10.50
N ILE A 13 6.65 23.52 10.98
CA ILE A 13 6.64 22.30 10.17
C ILE A 13 5.40 21.49 10.53
N LEU A 14 4.52 21.29 9.54
CA LEU A 14 3.28 20.55 9.70
C LEU A 14 3.30 19.27 8.86
N ALA A 15 3.18 18.12 9.52
CA ALA A 15 2.84 16.84 8.89
C ALA A 15 1.35 16.57 9.09
N ALA A 16 0.61 16.33 8.01
CA ALA A 16 -0.83 16.10 8.08
C ALA A 16 -1.33 15.24 6.90
N THR A 17 -2.40 14.48 7.14
CA THR A 17 -3.16 13.82 6.07
C THR A 17 -4.10 14.84 5.39
N PRO A 18 -4.38 14.71 4.07
CA PRO A 18 -5.16 15.70 3.33
C PRO A 18 -6.51 16.04 3.97
N GLY A 19 -7.30 15.03 4.34
CA GLY A 19 -8.62 15.25 4.96
C GLY A 19 -8.54 16.06 6.27
N ARG A 20 -7.61 15.70 7.16
CA ARG A 20 -7.46 16.40 8.44
C ARG A 20 -6.93 17.82 8.26
N LEU A 21 -6.03 18.04 7.31
CA LEU A 21 -5.53 19.36 6.97
C LEU A 21 -6.64 20.25 6.40
N GLY A 22 -7.43 19.72 5.46
CA GLY A 22 -8.58 20.39 4.86
C GLY A 22 -9.60 20.86 5.91
N ASP A 23 -9.89 20.03 6.91
CA ASP A 23 -10.74 20.40 8.05
C ASP A 23 -10.23 21.62 8.83
N PHE A 24 -8.92 21.68 9.11
CA PHE A 24 -8.33 22.78 9.88
C PHE A 24 -8.26 24.08 9.07
N ILE A 25 -7.99 23.98 7.77
CA ILE A 25 -8.03 25.11 6.84
C ILE A 25 -9.45 25.65 6.72
N GLY A 26 -10.45 24.77 6.51
CA GLY A 26 -11.86 25.15 6.40
C GLY A 26 -12.41 25.84 7.66
N LYS A 27 -11.83 25.54 8.84
CA LYS A 27 -12.14 26.20 10.12
C LYS A 27 -11.32 27.46 10.38
N GLY A 28 -10.50 27.91 9.43
CA GLY A 28 -9.64 29.08 9.56
C GLY A 28 -8.57 28.94 10.64
N LYS A 29 -8.16 27.71 10.97
CA LYS A 29 -7.14 27.43 12.01
C LYS A 29 -5.73 27.35 11.47
N ILE A 30 -5.58 27.07 10.18
CA ILE A 30 -4.29 27.00 9.49
C ILE A 30 -4.39 27.86 8.24
N SER A 31 -3.40 28.73 8.03
CA SER A 31 -3.18 29.45 6.77
C SER A 31 -1.96 28.90 6.08
N LEU A 32 -2.02 28.78 4.75
CA LEU A 32 -0.93 28.27 3.91
C LEU A 32 -0.20 29.37 3.13
N GLU A 33 -0.56 30.63 3.33
CA GLU A 33 -0.06 31.78 2.55
C GLU A 33 1.46 31.98 2.62
N ARG A 34 2.11 31.45 3.68
CA ARG A 34 3.55 31.60 3.91
C ARG A 34 4.34 30.32 3.64
N ILE A 35 3.72 29.29 3.06
CA ILE A 35 4.40 28.03 2.75
C ILE A 35 5.52 28.27 1.73
N LYS A 36 6.74 27.86 2.10
CA LYS A 36 7.91 27.85 1.23
C LYS A 36 8.28 26.46 0.74
N TYR A 37 7.87 25.42 1.47
CA TYR A 37 8.18 24.03 1.18
C TYR A 37 6.90 23.20 1.26
N LEU A 38 6.59 22.49 0.18
CA LEU A 38 5.52 21.50 0.12
C LEU A 38 6.16 20.13 -0.14
N VAL A 39 5.81 19.13 0.67
CA VAL A 39 6.20 17.74 0.46
C VAL A 39 4.92 16.92 0.29
N LEU A 40 4.84 16.19 -0.81
CA LEU A 40 3.83 15.17 -1.06
C LEU A 40 4.53 13.82 -0.99
N ASP A 41 4.34 13.10 0.10
CA ASP A 41 4.92 11.77 0.31
C ASP A 41 3.88 10.69 0.01
N GLU A 42 4.33 9.56 -0.55
CA GLU A 42 3.45 8.48 -1.05
C GLU A 42 2.28 9.00 -1.92
N ALA A 43 2.59 9.84 -2.92
CA ALA A 43 1.59 10.54 -3.71
C ALA A 43 0.64 9.61 -4.48
N ASP A 44 1.15 8.49 -4.98
CA ASP A 44 0.37 7.39 -5.57
C ASP A 44 -0.69 6.88 -4.59
N ARG A 45 -0.29 6.52 -3.37
CA ARG A 45 -1.22 6.04 -2.36
C ARG A 45 -2.27 7.07 -1.98
N MET A 46 -1.91 8.36 -1.93
CA MET A 46 -2.90 9.40 -1.64
C MET A 46 -3.97 9.48 -2.74
N LEU A 47 -3.61 9.28 -4.02
CA LEU A 47 -4.58 9.22 -5.12
C LEU A 47 -5.44 7.96 -5.03
N ASP A 48 -4.86 6.81 -4.70
CA ASP A 48 -5.61 5.55 -4.53
C ASP A 48 -6.64 5.63 -3.40
N MET A 49 -6.36 6.44 -2.36
CA MET A 49 -7.30 6.75 -1.28
C MET A 49 -8.38 7.77 -1.68
N GLY A 50 -8.38 8.26 -2.92
CA GLY A 50 -9.33 9.25 -3.42
C GLY A 50 -9.06 10.67 -2.91
N PHE A 51 -7.86 10.97 -2.43
CA PHE A 51 -7.53 12.31 -1.93
C PHE A 51 -7.15 13.33 -3.01
N GLU A 52 -7.25 13.00 -4.30
CA GLU A 52 -6.87 13.92 -5.38
C GLU A 52 -7.56 15.30 -5.23
N ASP A 53 -8.88 15.28 -5.07
CA ASP A 53 -9.68 16.51 -4.98
C ASP A 53 -9.33 17.34 -3.74
N GLU A 54 -9.08 16.68 -2.61
CA GLU A 54 -8.72 17.37 -1.37
C GLU A 54 -7.32 17.97 -1.46
N ILE A 55 -6.36 17.25 -2.05
CA ILE A 55 -5.00 17.77 -2.28
C ILE A 55 -5.05 18.97 -3.21
N ARG A 56 -5.78 18.90 -4.33
CA ARG A 56 -5.95 20.02 -5.25
C ARG A 56 -6.57 21.23 -4.56
N LYS A 57 -7.62 21.03 -3.76
CA LYS A 57 -8.24 22.09 -2.98
C LYS A 57 -7.26 22.74 -1.99
N ILE A 58 -6.42 21.96 -1.32
CA ILE A 58 -5.40 22.46 -0.38
C ILE A 58 -4.33 23.27 -1.13
N VAL A 59 -3.80 22.73 -2.23
CA VAL A 59 -2.66 23.31 -2.95
C VAL A 59 -3.04 24.47 -3.85
N GLU A 60 -4.21 24.42 -4.49
CA GLU A 60 -4.63 25.40 -5.51
C GLU A 60 -5.64 26.42 -4.97
N LYS A 61 -6.47 26.03 -3.99
CA LYS A 61 -7.63 26.85 -3.56
C LYS A 61 -7.55 27.36 -2.13
N SER A 62 -6.49 27.07 -1.39
CA SER A 62 -6.35 27.45 0.03
C SER A 62 -5.26 28.48 0.31
N GLY A 63 -4.96 29.34 -0.67
CA GLY A 63 -4.02 30.46 -0.52
C GLY A 63 -2.54 30.06 -0.48
N MET A 64 -2.20 28.80 -0.78
CA MET A 64 -0.80 28.37 -0.86
C MET A 64 -0.08 29.08 -2.02
N PRO A 65 1.13 29.65 -1.82
CA PRO A 65 1.92 30.28 -2.89
C PRO A 65 2.13 29.33 -4.07
N ASP A 66 2.06 29.84 -5.30
CA ASP A 66 2.27 29.06 -6.53
C ASP A 66 3.58 28.26 -6.55
N SER A 67 3.66 27.25 -7.44
CA SER A 67 4.84 26.38 -7.58
C SER A 67 6.13 27.13 -7.92
N ASN A 68 6.06 28.37 -8.41
CA ASN A 68 7.22 29.22 -8.67
C ASN A 68 7.76 29.89 -7.40
N LYS A 69 6.89 30.20 -6.42
CA LYS A 69 7.22 30.86 -5.14
C LYS A 69 7.44 29.91 -3.97
N ARG A 70 7.19 28.61 -4.16
CA ARG A 70 7.52 27.54 -3.20
C ARG A 70 8.41 26.47 -3.86
N GLN A 71 9.07 25.66 -3.05
CA GLN A 71 9.71 24.42 -3.48
C GLN A 71 8.76 23.27 -3.19
N THR A 72 8.38 22.51 -4.23
CA THR A 72 7.57 21.31 -4.08
C THR A 72 8.45 20.08 -4.29
N GLN A 73 8.36 19.10 -3.38
CA GLN A 73 8.95 17.77 -3.53
C GLN A 73 7.81 16.75 -3.55
N MET A 74 7.88 15.79 -4.47
CA MET A 74 6.88 14.73 -4.60
C MET A 74 7.60 13.39 -4.64
N PHE A 75 7.20 12.49 -3.74
CA PHE A 75 7.71 11.14 -3.62
C PHE A 75 6.56 10.17 -3.92
N SER A 76 6.86 9.16 -4.75
CA SER A 76 5.88 8.18 -5.22
C SER A 76 6.64 6.91 -5.56
N ALA A 77 6.10 5.74 -5.18
CA ALA A 77 6.69 4.46 -5.52
C ALA A 77 6.41 4.09 -6.99
N THR A 78 5.24 4.47 -7.48
CA THR A 78 4.78 4.25 -8.85
C THR A 78 4.67 5.58 -9.60
N PHE A 79 4.56 5.53 -10.93
CA PHE A 79 4.44 6.75 -11.75
C PHE A 79 3.35 6.66 -12.85
N PRO A 80 2.10 6.34 -12.47
CA PRO A 80 0.98 6.24 -13.40
C PRO A 80 0.63 7.60 -14.05
N ARG A 81 -0.31 7.59 -15.02
CA ARG A 81 -0.72 8.81 -15.74
C ARG A 81 -1.27 9.89 -14.81
N THR A 82 -1.96 9.49 -13.75
CA THR A 82 -2.53 10.37 -12.70
C THR A 82 -1.42 11.08 -11.92
N ILE A 83 -0.41 10.36 -11.46
CA ILE A 83 0.77 10.94 -10.79
C ILE A 83 1.57 11.85 -11.72
N ARG A 84 1.73 11.48 -12.99
CA ARG A 84 2.33 12.36 -14.00
C ARG A 84 1.58 13.68 -14.15
N LYS A 85 0.25 13.64 -14.12
CA LYS A 85 -0.58 14.84 -14.16
C LYS A 85 -0.38 15.68 -12.91
N LEU A 86 -0.43 15.07 -11.73
CA LEU A 86 -0.20 15.73 -10.44
C LEU A 86 1.17 16.42 -10.39
N ALA A 87 2.23 15.74 -10.86
CA ALA A 87 3.57 16.28 -10.96
C ALA A 87 3.60 17.56 -11.81
N ARG A 88 2.98 17.52 -13.00
CA ARG A 88 2.92 18.68 -13.90
C ARG A 88 2.19 19.87 -13.29
N ASP A 89 1.14 19.60 -12.52
CA ASP A 89 0.30 20.65 -11.93
C ASP A 89 0.99 21.32 -10.72
N PHE A 90 1.75 20.56 -9.92
CA PHE A 90 2.26 21.04 -8.62
C PHE A 90 3.76 21.34 -8.56
N LEU A 91 4.55 20.75 -9.46
CA LEU A 91 5.98 21.01 -9.58
C LEU A 91 6.24 22.19 -10.52
N LYS A 92 7.49 22.67 -10.53
CA LYS A 92 7.95 23.62 -11.55
C LYS A 92 8.09 22.91 -12.89
N GLU A 93 7.98 23.65 -13.99
CA GLU A 93 8.18 23.10 -15.34
C GLU A 93 9.53 22.38 -15.47
N GLN A 94 10.61 22.97 -14.94
CA GLN A 94 11.96 22.41 -14.94
C GLN A 94 12.28 21.68 -13.62
N HIS A 95 11.47 20.68 -13.26
CA HIS A 95 11.73 19.86 -12.08
C HIS A 95 12.73 18.73 -12.37
N LEU A 96 13.52 18.36 -11.37
CA LEU A 96 14.38 17.18 -11.42
C LEU A 96 13.52 15.93 -11.22
N PHE A 97 13.54 15.03 -12.20
CA PHE A 97 12.91 13.71 -12.08
C PHE A 97 13.95 12.66 -11.74
N LEU A 98 13.90 12.15 -10.51
CA LEU A 98 14.78 11.07 -10.03
C LEU A 98 14.02 9.76 -10.06
N LYS A 99 14.45 8.84 -10.94
CA LYS A 99 13.99 7.45 -10.93
C LYS A 99 15.04 6.60 -10.21
N VAL A 100 14.74 6.21 -8.98
CA VAL A 100 15.49 5.15 -8.31
C VAL A 100 14.97 3.83 -8.87
N GLY A 101 15.75 3.17 -9.72
CA GLY A 101 15.39 1.86 -10.25
C GLY A 101 15.28 0.83 -9.12
N ARG A 102 14.52 -0.24 -9.34
CA ARG A 102 14.69 -1.49 -8.58
C ARG A 102 16.13 -1.94 -8.80
N VAL A 103 17.02 -1.69 -7.83
CA VAL A 103 18.34 -2.32 -7.81
C VAL A 103 18.07 -3.81 -7.76
N GLY A 104 18.42 -4.52 -8.84
CA GLY A 104 18.30 -5.97 -9.04
C GLY A 104 17.53 -6.72 -7.95
N GLY A 105 16.21 -6.78 -8.08
CA GLY A 105 15.40 -7.66 -7.26
C GLY A 105 15.69 -9.10 -7.67
N THR A 106 16.68 -9.71 -7.04
CA THR A 106 16.90 -11.16 -7.08
C THR A 106 15.90 -11.82 -6.13
N THR A 107 14.63 -11.43 -6.25
CA THR A 107 13.54 -11.82 -5.37
C THR A 107 12.50 -12.49 -6.23
N THR A 108 12.40 -13.81 -6.10
CA THR A 108 11.46 -14.65 -6.85
C THR A 108 10.08 -14.52 -6.22
N ASP A 109 9.16 -13.86 -6.92
CA ASP A 109 7.74 -13.97 -6.61
C ASP A 109 7.27 -15.36 -7.05
N ILE A 110 6.59 -16.07 -6.16
CA ILE A 110 6.08 -17.42 -6.43
C ILE A 110 4.59 -17.29 -6.70
N ILE A 111 4.19 -17.43 -7.96
CA ILE A 111 2.78 -17.38 -8.36
C ILE A 111 2.29 -18.80 -8.56
N ILE A 112 1.26 -19.18 -7.80
CA ILE A 112 0.72 -20.54 -7.78
C ILE A 112 -0.74 -20.47 -8.21
N PHE A 113 -1.10 -21.26 -9.23
CA PHE A 113 -2.50 -21.45 -9.59
C PHE A 113 -3.20 -22.29 -8.52
N ILE A 114 -4.21 -21.72 -7.86
CA ILE A 114 -4.96 -22.36 -6.78
C ILE A 114 -6.44 -22.02 -6.88
N GLU A 115 -7.28 -23.05 -7.00
CA GLU A 115 -8.72 -22.92 -6.93
C GLU A 115 -9.18 -22.31 -5.61
N GLU A 116 -10.23 -21.49 -5.63
CA GLU A 116 -10.73 -20.78 -4.44
C GLU A 116 -11.00 -21.70 -3.24
N ARG A 117 -11.55 -22.89 -3.51
CA ARG A 117 -11.87 -23.88 -2.48
C ARG A 117 -10.62 -24.49 -1.82
N GLU A 118 -9.47 -24.45 -2.49
CA GLU A 118 -8.21 -25.08 -2.09
C GLU A 118 -7.26 -24.09 -1.41
N LYS A 119 -7.49 -22.78 -1.54
CA LYS A 119 -6.61 -21.72 -0.98
C LYS A 119 -6.30 -21.90 0.50
N ARG A 120 -7.29 -22.30 1.33
CA ARG A 120 -7.10 -22.46 2.78
C ARG A 120 -6.21 -23.65 3.13
N GLU A 121 -6.39 -24.76 2.43
CA GLU A 121 -5.57 -25.96 2.61
C GLU A 121 -4.13 -25.66 2.16
N ARG A 122 -3.97 -25.04 0.98
CA ARG A 122 -2.66 -24.61 0.48
C ARG A 122 -1.95 -23.61 1.38
N LEU A 123 -2.67 -22.65 1.96
CA LEU A 123 -2.12 -21.73 2.95
C LEU A 123 -1.56 -22.49 4.16
N THR A 124 -2.33 -23.47 4.66
CA THR A 124 -1.93 -24.29 5.81
C THR A 124 -0.66 -25.10 5.51
N GLU A 125 -0.61 -25.76 4.35
CA GLU A 125 0.58 -26.46 3.87
C GLU A 125 1.79 -25.53 3.78
N LEU A 126 1.60 -24.34 3.21
CA LEU A 126 2.66 -23.34 3.04
C LEU A 126 3.22 -22.88 4.40
N LEU A 127 2.34 -22.56 5.35
CA LEU A 127 2.73 -22.16 6.71
C LEU A 127 3.48 -23.27 7.47
N LEU A 128 3.12 -24.54 7.26
CA LEU A 128 3.77 -25.68 7.90
C LEU A 128 5.07 -26.10 7.21
N SER A 129 5.19 -25.83 5.91
CA SER A 129 6.37 -26.18 5.11
C SER A 129 7.61 -25.33 5.44
N GLN A 130 7.42 -24.21 6.13
CA GLN A 130 8.47 -23.26 6.46
C GLN A 130 8.65 -23.15 7.97
N PRO A 131 9.85 -22.76 8.45
CA PRO A 131 10.04 -22.43 9.86
C PRO A 131 9.06 -21.33 10.30
N PRO A 132 8.54 -21.38 11.54
CA PRO A 132 7.69 -20.33 12.08
C PRO A 132 8.35 -18.96 11.90
N SER A 133 7.68 -18.09 11.16
CA SER A 133 8.20 -16.77 10.80
C SER A 133 7.07 -15.75 10.81
N ARG A 134 7.44 -14.46 10.78
CA ARG A 134 6.45 -13.39 10.72
C ARG A 134 5.87 -13.34 9.31
N THR A 135 4.59 -13.68 9.20
CA THR A 135 3.90 -13.82 7.93
C THR A 135 2.78 -12.79 7.83
N LEU A 136 2.80 -12.01 6.76
CA LEU A 136 1.72 -11.07 6.40
C LEU A 136 0.88 -11.70 5.30
N ILE A 137 -0.43 -11.82 5.53
CA ILE A 137 -1.36 -12.43 4.58
C ILE A 137 -2.34 -11.36 4.10
N PHE A 138 -2.38 -11.13 2.80
CA PHE A 138 -3.28 -10.18 2.16
C PHE A 138 -4.55 -10.86 1.65
N VAL A 139 -5.69 -10.27 1.98
CA VAL A 139 -7.03 -10.66 1.53
C VAL A 139 -7.76 -9.46 0.94
N GLU A 140 -8.73 -9.72 0.05
CA GLU A 140 -9.43 -8.65 -0.66
C GLU A 140 -10.43 -7.93 0.25
N THR A 141 -11.18 -8.68 1.06
CA THR A 141 -12.33 -8.14 1.80
C THR A 141 -12.13 -8.19 3.32
N LYS A 142 -12.79 -7.26 4.02
CA LYS A 142 -12.79 -7.19 5.50
C LYS A 142 -13.34 -8.48 6.12
N ARG A 143 -14.45 -8.98 5.58
CA ARG A 143 -15.04 -10.28 5.98
C ARG A 143 -14.10 -11.44 5.70
N GLY A 144 -13.37 -11.40 4.59
CA GLY A 144 -12.33 -12.37 4.27
C GLY A 144 -11.24 -12.40 5.32
N ALA A 145 -10.81 -11.24 5.82
CA ALA A 145 -9.82 -11.14 6.89
C ALA A 145 -10.29 -11.83 8.17
N ASP A 146 -11.50 -11.51 8.64
CA ASP A 146 -12.07 -12.11 9.84
C ASP A 146 -12.28 -13.63 9.68
N THR A 147 -12.78 -14.05 8.51
CA THR A 147 -13.04 -15.48 8.25
C THR A 147 -11.75 -16.28 8.19
N LEU A 148 -10.70 -15.71 7.59
CA LEU A 148 -9.41 -16.37 7.48
C LEU A 148 -8.68 -16.40 8.83
N ASP A 149 -8.75 -15.31 9.61
CA ASP A 149 -8.21 -15.25 10.97
C ASP A 149 -8.87 -16.29 11.89
N GLN A 150 -10.21 -16.41 11.84
CA GLN A 150 -10.92 -17.45 12.58
C GLN A 150 -10.51 -18.86 12.14
N PHE A 151 -10.39 -19.09 10.82
CA PHE A 151 -9.94 -20.38 10.29
C PHE A 151 -8.53 -20.73 10.80
N LEU A 152 -7.60 -19.77 10.79
CA LEU A 152 -6.24 -19.97 11.29
C LEU A 152 -6.24 -20.27 12.80
N TYR A 153 -7.02 -19.53 13.58
CA TYR A 153 -7.19 -19.75 15.00
C TYR A 153 -7.72 -21.17 15.32
N ASP A 154 -8.77 -21.60 14.61
CA ASP A 154 -9.36 -22.95 14.78
C ASP A 154 -8.38 -24.07 14.41
N ASN A 155 -7.44 -23.78 13.49
CA ASN A 155 -6.36 -24.69 13.09
C ASN A 155 -5.07 -24.50 13.91
N HIS A 156 -5.16 -23.81 15.05
CA HIS A 156 -4.05 -23.63 16.01
C HIS A 156 -2.87 -22.80 15.47
N PHE A 157 -3.11 -21.95 14.48
CA PHE A 157 -2.16 -20.93 14.05
C PHE A 157 -2.41 -19.63 14.84
N PRO A 158 -1.43 -19.12 15.61
CA PRO A 158 -1.61 -17.87 16.32
C PRO A 158 -1.62 -16.70 15.32
N SER A 159 -2.81 -16.20 15.03
CA SER A 159 -3.05 -15.12 14.07
C SER A 159 -3.73 -13.92 14.71
N THR A 160 -3.72 -12.81 13.99
CA THR A 160 -4.54 -11.62 14.26
C THR A 160 -4.91 -10.98 12.93
N SER A 161 -5.98 -10.18 12.92
CA SER A 161 -6.44 -9.48 11.71
C SER A 161 -6.46 -7.95 11.84
N ILE A 162 -6.24 -7.25 10.73
CA ILE A 162 -6.35 -5.79 10.61
C ILE A 162 -7.11 -5.43 9.32
N HIS A 163 -8.22 -4.72 9.46
CA HIS A 163 -9.00 -4.18 8.35
C HIS A 163 -9.67 -2.86 8.75
N GLY A 164 -10.24 -2.14 7.78
CA GLY A 164 -10.76 -0.78 8.01
C GLY A 164 -12.02 -0.65 8.89
N ASP A 165 -12.56 -1.75 9.44
CA ASP A 165 -13.64 -1.68 10.44
C ASP A 165 -13.12 -1.83 11.88
N ARG A 166 -11.82 -2.14 12.05
CA ARG A 166 -11.19 -2.18 13.36
C ARG A 166 -11.05 -0.77 13.90
N ASN A 167 -11.38 -0.60 15.18
CA ASN A 167 -11.13 0.65 15.86
C ASN A 167 -9.62 0.83 16.12
N GLN A 168 -9.22 2.02 16.57
CA GLN A 168 -7.80 2.35 16.74
C GLN A 168 -7.12 1.47 17.81
N GLU A 169 -7.82 1.15 18.91
CA GLU A 169 -7.31 0.31 19.99
C GLU A 169 -7.09 -1.13 19.51
N GLU A 170 -8.08 -1.71 18.84
CA GLU A 170 -7.98 -3.04 18.23
C GLU A 170 -6.82 -3.12 17.23
N ARG A 171 -6.62 -2.06 16.43
CA ARG A 171 -5.53 -2.00 15.46
C ARG A 171 -4.17 -1.97 16.15
N GLU A 172 -4.02 -1.18 17.21
CA GLU A 172 -2.79 -1.09 18.00
C GLU A 172 -2.48 -2.41 18.70
N ASP A 173 -3.48 -3.07 19.29
CA ASP A 173 -3.35 -4.37 19.94
C ASP A 173 -2.92 -5.47 18.96
N ALA A 174 -3.56 -5.55 17.79
CA ALA A 174 -3.21 -6.49 16.74
C ALA A 174 -1.75 -6.30 16.26
N LEU A 175 -1.34 -5.03 16.04
CA LEU A 175 0.03 -4.71 15.65
C LEU A 175 1.04 -5.06 16.73
N LEU A 176 0.70 -4.82 17.99
CA LEU A 176 1.58 -5.14 19.12
C LEU A 176 1.74 -6.66 19.25
N ALA A 177 0.65 -7.42 19.13
CA ALA A 177 0.66 -8.88 19.14
C ALA A 177 1.53 -9.45 18.01
N PHE A 178 1.44 -8.87 16.81
CA PHE A 178 2.27 -9.24 15.65
C PHE A 178 3.74 -8.86 15.85
N LYS A 179 4.03 -7.62 16.26
CA LYS A 179 5.40 -7.12 16.48
C LYS A 179 6.15 -7.90 17.56
N ASN A 180 5.47 -8.33 18.61
CA ASN A 180 6.05 -9.09 19.70
C ASN A 180 6.09 -10.61 19.43
N GLY A 181 5.53 -11.08 18.31
CA GLY A 181 5.50 -12.48 17.93
C GLY A 181 4.49 -13.34 18.69
N LYS A 182 3.57 -12.74 19.45
CA LYS A 182 2.46 -13.45 20.11
C LYS A 182 1.51 -14.05 19.05
N CYS A 183 1.23 -13.27 18.01
CA CYS A 183 0.51 -13.71 16.82
C CYS A 183 1.41 -13.45 15.61
N PRO A 184 2.31 -14.38 15.22
CA PRO A 184 3.26 -14.15 14.13
C PRO A 184 2.61 -14.12 12.74
N ILE A 185 1.31 -14.39 12.63
CA ILE A 185 0.57 -14.29 11.37
C ILE A 185 -0.39 -13.10 11.47
N LEU A 186 -0.27 -12.15 10.53
CA LEU A 186 -1.16 -11.00 10.41
C LEU A 186 -1.96 -11.11 9.12
N VAL A 187 -3.29 -11.21 9.23
CA VAL A 187 -4.20 -11.15 8.09
C VAL A 187 -4.66 -9.71 7.89
N ALA A 188 -4.48 -9.14 6.70
CA ALA A 188 -4.82 -7.75 6.45
C ALA A 188 -5.44 -7.51 5.07
N THR A 189 -6.30 -6.49 4.98
CA THR A 189 -6.67 -5.93 3.67
C THR A 189 -5.61 -4.93 3.22
N ALA A 190 -5.40 -4.80 1.90
CA ALA A 190 -4.43 -3.86 1.32
C ALA A 190 -4.59 -2.45 1.89
N VAL A 191 -5.83 -1.96 1.98
CA VAL A 191 -6.16 -0.64 2.55
C VAL A 191 -5.68 -0.49 4.00
N ALA A 192 -5.82 -1.52 4.82
CA ALA A 192 -5.50 -1.43 6.24
C ALA A 192 -4.01 -1.66 6.53
N ALA A 193 -3.30 -2.32 5.62
CA ALA A 193 -1.86 -2.52 5.69
C ALA A 193 -1.04 -1.30 5.23
N ARG A 194 -1.65 -0.37 4.48
CA ARG A 194 -0.99 0.88 4.09
C ARG A 194 -0.57 1.68 5.32
N GLY A 195 0.69 2.10 5.35
CA GLY A 195 1.29 2.84 6.47
C GLY A 195 1.59 2.01 7.73
N LEU A 196 1.52 0.67 7.66
CA LEU A 196 1.99 -0.17 8.76
C LEU A 196 3.53 -0.19 8.80
N ASP A 197 4.13 0.37 9.86
CA ASP A 197 5.55 0.13 10.19
C ASP A 197 5.69 -1.25 10.85
N VAL A 198 5.74 -2.30 10.03
CA VAL A 198 6.04 -3.67 10.44
C VAL A 198 7.38 -4.11 9.85
N ARG A 199 8.37 -4.31 10.74
CA ARG A 199 9.72 -4.73 10.37
C ARG A 199 9.87 -6.24 10.47
N ASN A 200 10.79 -6.78 9.68
CA ASN A 200 11.17 -8.19 9.68
C ASN A 200 10.01 -9.14 9.35
N VAL A 201 9.14 -8.74 8.43
CA VAL A 201 8.21 -9.67 7.78
C VAL A 201 9.06 -10.58 6.89
N MET A 202 9.05 -11.88 7.20
CA MET A 202 9.88 -12.87 6.49
C MET A 202 9.13 -13.45 5.30
N HIS A 203 7.80 -13.44 5.35
CA HIS A 203 6.95 -13.97 4.30
C HIS A 203 5.73 -13.10 4.08
N VAL A 204 5.47 -12.76 2.82
CA VAL A 204 4.23 -12.10 2.39
C VAL A 204 3.46 -13.08 1.52
N ILE A 205 2.18 -13.27 1.82
CA ILE A 205 1.28 -14.15 1.08
C ILE A 205 0.11 -13.33 0.57
N ASN A 206 -0.07 -13.26 -0.74
CA ASN A 206 -1.29 -12.72 -1.35
C ASN A 206 -2.30 -13.87 -1.47
N PHE A 207 -3.12 -14.04 -0.44
CA PHE A 207 -4.17 -15.06 -0.42
C PHE A 207 -5.26 -14.73 -1.45
N ASP A 208 -5.62 -13.44 -1.52
CA ASP A 208 -6.38 -12.89 -2.64
C ASP A 208 -5.50 -11.90 -3.39
N LEU A 209 -5.28 -12.19 -4.66
CA LEU A 209 -4.46 -11.37 -5.53
C LEU A 209 -5.21 -10.07 -5.89
N CYS A 210 -4.56 -8.92 -5.68
CA CYS A 210 -5.12 -7.62 -6.05
C CYS A 210 -5.21 -7.49 -7.58
N ASN A 211 -6.25 -6.78 -8.05
CA ASN A 211 -6.40 -6.48 -9.47
C ASN A 211 -5.49 -5.34 -9.96
N ASP A 212 -4.67 -4.75 -9.07
CA ASP A 212 -3.67 -3.76 -9.41
C ASP A 212 -2.26 -4.36 -9.28
N ILE A 213 -1.43 -4.14 -10.29
CA ILE A 213 -0.12 -4.77 -10.47
C ILE A 213 1.00 -3.92 -9.87
N ASP A 214 0.67 -2.70 -9.48
CA ASP A 214 1.63 -1.78 -8.87
C ASP A 214 2.06 -2.20 -7.44
N GLU A 215 1.39 -3.18 -6.81
CA GLU A 215 1.66 -3.64 -5.44
C GLU A 215 2.57 -4.90 -5.34
N TYR A 216 3.12 -5.43 -6.44
CA TYR A 216 3.92 -6.67 -6.42
C TYR A 216 5.35 -6.51 -5.90
N GLY A 217 5.73 -7.37 -4.96
CA GLY A 217 7.11 -7.61 -4.51
C GLY A 217 7.18 -8.85 -3.60
N LEU A 218 8.40 -9.35 -3.32
CA LEU A 218 8.75 -10.60 -2.61
C LEU A 218 7.57 -11.29 -1.88
N ALA A 219 6.74 -12.02 -2.62
CA ALA A 219 5.55 -12.66 -2.07
C ALA A 219 5.21 -13.98 -2.76
N THR A 220 4.53 -14.86 -2.01
CA THR A 220 3.80 -16.00 -2.59
C THR A 220 2.38 -15.56 -2.90
N SER A 221 1.95 -15.70 -4.15
CA SER A 221 0.67 -15.19 -4.62
C SER A 221 -0.22 -16.32 -5.14
N PHE A 222 -1.46 -16.38 -4.65
CA PHE A 222 -2.46 -17.34 -5.10
C PHE A 222 -3.25 -16.74 -6.26
N TYR A 223 -3.11 -17.34 -7.43
CA TYR A 223 -3.75 -16.91 -8.67
C TYR A 223 -4.85 -17.91 -9.07
N ASN A 224 -5.96 -17.43 -9.63
CA ASN A 224 -6.93 -18.26 -10.34
C ASN A 224 -7.64 -17.49 -11.45
N ASP A 225 -8.65 -18.10 -12.07
CA ASP A 225 -9.40 -17.53 -13.18
C ASP A 225 -10.07 -16.17 -12.88
N LYS A 226 -10.36 -15.85 -11.61
CA LYS A 226 -10.86 -14.53 -11.23
C LYS A 226 -9.84 -13.43 -11.51
N ASN A 227 -8.55 -13.77 -11.51
CA ASN A 227 -7.44 -12.87 -11.76
C ASN A 227 -7.04 -12.82 -13.25
N ALA A 228 -7.78 -13.45 -14.16
CA ALA A 228 -7.46 -13.47 -15.59
C ALA A 228 -7.30 -12.06 -16.21
N ILE A 229 -7.97 -11.04 -15.64
CA ILE A 229 -7.88 -9.65 -16.09
C ILE A 229 -6.45 -9.11 -15.98
N ILE A 230 -5.70 -9.50 -14.94
CA ILE A 230 -4.33 -9.01 -14.71
C ILE A 230 -3.26 -9.89 -15.34
N ALA A 231 -3.63 -11.05 -15.91
CA ALA A 231 -2.68 -12.01 -16.47
C ALA A 231 -1.70 -11.41 -17.50
N PRO A 232 -2.12 -10.57 -18.48
CA PRO A 232 -1.19 -10.00 -19.47
C PRO A 232 -0.10 -9.12 -18.85
N ASP A 233 -0.52 -8.22 -17.97
CA ASP A 233 0.38 -7.26 -17.34
C ASP A 233 1.24 -7.94 -16.25
N LEU A 234 0.72 -8.97 -15.57
CA LEU A 234 1.48 -9.83 -14.65
C LEU A 234 2.58 -10.60 -15.39
N THR A 235 2.27 -11.22 -16.53
CA THR A 235 3.27 -11.90 -17.36
C THR A 235 4.36 -10.95 -17.82
N LYS A 236 3.99 -9.72 -18.23
CA LYS A 236 4.96 -8.69 -18.59
C LYS A 236 5.86 -8.33 -17.41
N LEU A 237 5.31 -8.17 -16.20
CA LEU A 237 6.08 -7.89 -15.00
C LEU A 237 7.08 -9.02 -14.67
N LEU A 238 6.65 -10.28 -14.76
CA LEU A 238 7.52 -11.45 -14.55
C LEU A 238 8.69 -11.46 -15.53
N ILE A 239 8.44 -11.15 -16.81
CA ILE A 239 9.47 -11.02 -17.86
C ILE A 239 10.45 -9.90 -17.53
N GLU A 240 9.95 -8.71 -17.19
CA GLU A 240 10.78 -7.56 -16.81
C GLU A 240 11.66 -7.87 -15.59
N CYS A 241 11.14 -8.66 -14.65
CA CYS A 241 11.86 -9.11 -13.45
C CYS A 241 12.75 -10.35 -13.67
N LYS A 242 12.79 -10.91 -14.89
CA LYS A 242 13.52 -12.15 -15.24
C LYS A 242 13.14 -13.35 -14.37
N GLN A 243 11.88 -13.45 -13.98
CA GLN A 243 11.34 -14.58 -13.23
C GLN A 243 10.84 -15.67 -14.18
N GLU A 244 10.69 -16.89 -13.66
CA GLU A 244 10.07 -17.99 -14.39
C GLU A 244 8.58 -17.70 -14.60
N ILE A 245 8.09 -17.90 -15.82
CA ILE A 245 6.67 -17.72 -16.15
C ILE A 245 5.98 -19.06 -15.89
N PRO A 246 4.98 -19.12 -15.01
CA PRO A 246 4.20 -20.33 -14.81
C PRO A 246 3.46 -20.75 -16.08
N ASP A 247 3.29 -22.06 -16.31
CA ASP A 247 2.65 -22.62 -17.52
C ASP A 247 1.27 -22.00 -17.83
N PHE A 248 0.49 -21.68 -16.80
CA PHE A 248 -0.84 -21.08 -16.95
C PHE A 248 -0.82 -19.61 -17.42
N LEU A 249 0.34 -18.95 -17.37
CA LEU A 249 0.56 -17.59 -17.87
C LEU A 249 1.26 -17.56 -19.23
N GLU A 250 1.74 -18.70 -19.75
CA GLU A 250 2.57 -18.77 -20.95
C GLU A 250 1.82 -18.26 -22.20
N ASN A 251 0.50 -18.44 -22.26
CA ASN A 251 -0.34 -17.94 -23.36
C ASN A 251 -0.36 -16.40 -23.46
N TYR A 252 0.04 -15.69 -22.39
CA TYR A 252 0.11 -14.23 -22.34
C TYR A 252 1.51 -13.70 -22.64
N ARG A 253 2.47 -14.59 -22.95
CA ARG A 253 3.82 -14.22 -23.37
C ARG A 253 3.78 -13.67 -24.80
N THR A 254 3.38 -12.41 -24.95
CA THR A 254 3.39 -11.75 -26.26
C THR A 254 4.82 -11.55 -26.74
N THR A 255 5.07 -11.84 -28.02
CA THR A 255 6.40 -11.84 -28.66
C THR A 255 6.93 -10.44 -29.03
N GLU A 256 6.27 -9.36 -28.61
CA GLU A 256 6.67 -8.00 -28.98
C GLU A 256 7.28 -7.27 -27.78
N LEU A 257 8.61 -7.21 -27.79
CA LEU A 257 9.44 -6.24 -27.07
C LEU A 257 9.65 -5.01 -27.96
#